data_AF-A0AB74UZS7-F1
#
_entry.id   AF-A0AB74UZS7-F1
#
_cell.length_a   1.000
_cell.length_b   1.000
_cell.length_c   1.000
_cell.angle_alpha   90.00
_cell.angle_beta   90.00
_cell.angle_gamma   90.00
#
_symmetry.space_group_name_H-M   'P 1'
#
loop_
_entity.id
_entity.type
_entity.pdbx_description
1 polymer ?
#
loop_
_entity_poly.entity_id
_entity_poly.type
_entity_poly.pdbx_seq_one_letter_code
_entity_poly.pdbx_strand_id
1 'polypeptide(L)'
;MTSGKWFSGASVAARPRLDHPDHPDHALYQQARSGVHRLDAEMHRTPDQRSDNLAAALTVEARRNGLTRIDQVALSGIGERAFAMQHGAHAPMAHVQTADAVQTSIANSSAAWAQAAQQAVAVKAPLQEVQPPQQAEQAMGR
;
A
#
# COMPACT_ATOMS: atom_id res chain seq x y z
N MET A 1 -22.76 14.35 -43.05
CA MET A 1 -21.33 14.04 -43.29
C MET A 1 -20.57 15.22 -42.69
N THR A 2 -19.75 15.19 -41.64
CA THR A 2 -18.91 14.19 -40.96
C THR A 2 -18.72 14.71 -39.52
N SER A 3 -18.87 13.87 -38.48
CA SER A 3 -17.75 13.31 -37.68
C SER A 3 -16.76 14.36 -37.12
N GLY A 4 -16.45 14.43 -35.82
CA GLY A 4 -16.81 13.52 -34.74
C GLY A 4 -15.95 13.71 -33.48
N LYS A 5 -15.94 12.62 -32.70
CA LYS A 5 -15.05 12.29 -31.58
C LYS A 5 -15.38 13.00 -30.27
N TRP A 6 -16.30 12.35 -29.55
CA TRP A 6 -16.53 12.46 -28.12
C TRP A 6 -15.25 11.98 -27.41
N PHE A 7 -14.69 12.82 -26.54
CA PHE A 7 -13.60 12.41 -25.67
C PHE A 7 -14.10 11.28 -24.77
N SER A 8 -13.66 10.06 -25.06
CA SER A 8 -13.80 8.95 -24.12
C SER A 8 -12.80 9.22 -23.00
N GLY A 9 -13.29 9.81 -21.90
CA GLY A 9 -12.53 9.88 -20.66
C GLY A 9 -12.15 8.46 -20.26
N ALA A 10 -10.84 8.22 -20.13
CA ALA A 10 -10.34 6.97 -19.59
C ALA A 10 -11.02 6.75 -18.22
N SER A 11 -11.87 5.73 -18.14
CA SER A 11 -12.42 5.29 -16.86
C SER A 11 -11.22 4.87 -16.01
N VAL A 12 -10.87 5.67 -15.00
CA VAL A 12 -9.93 5.24 -13.98
C VAL A 12 -10.63 4.10 -13.26
N ALA A 13 -10.42 2.87 -13.73
CA ALA A 13 -10.99 1.69 -13.12
C ALA A 13 -10.70 1.77 -11.62
N ALA A 14 -11.77 1.83 -10.81
CA ALA A 14 -11.65 1.86 -9.38
C ALA A 14 -10.81 0.65 -8.98
N ARG A 15 -9.67 0.88 -8.31
CA ARG A 15 -8.82 -0.22 -7.87
C ARG A 15 -9.65 -1.13 -6.95
N PRO A 16 -9.56 -2.47 -7.10
CA PRO A 16 -10.26 -3.39 -6.22
C PRO A 16 -9.92 -3.12 -4.74
N ARG A 17 -10.77 -3.58 -3.82
CA ARG A 17 -10.45 -3.53 -2.38
C ARG A 17 -9.43 -4.60 -2.01
N LEU A 18 -8.72 -4.43 -0.89
CA LEU A 18 -7.70 -5.38 -0.39
C LEU A 18 -8.22 -6.82 -0.24
N ASP A 19 -9.48 -6.98 0.14
CA ASP A 19 -10.17 -8.26 0.31
C ASP A 19 -10.59 -8.91 -1.02
N HIS A 20 -10.44 -8.22 -2.16
CA HIS A 20 -10.75 -8.75 -3.48
C HIS A 20 -9.56 -9.50 -4.09
N PRO A 21 -9.74 -10.68 -4.69
CA PRO A 21 -8.65 -11.50 -5.25
C PRO A 21 -7.83 -10.79 -6.34
N ASP A 22 -8.48 -9.92 -7.13
CA ASP A 22 -7.81 -9.14 -8.18
C ASP A 22 -6.97 -7.96 -7.64
N HIS A 23 -6.92 -7.75 -6.33
CA HIS A 23 -6.08 -6.71 -5.76
C HIS A 23 -4.60 -7.12 -5.81
N PRO A 24 -3.68 -6.24 -6.25
CA PRO A 24 -2.25 -6.59 -6.37
C PRO A 24 -1.60 -7.04 -5.05
N ASP A 25 -2.08 -6.53 -3.91
CA ASP A 25 -1.61 -6.95 -2.58
C ASP A 25 -2.58 -7.87 -1.86
N HIS A 26 -3.49 -8.54 -2.58
CA HIS A 26 -4.41 -9.50 -1.96
C HIS A 26 -3.64 -10.60 -1.20
N ALA A 27 -2.53 -11.09 -1.77
CA ALA A 27 -1.69 -12.08 -1.11
C ALA A 27 -1.11 -11.57 0.22
N LEU A 28 -0.63 -10.32 0.25
CA LEU A 28 -0.10 -9.68 1.46
C LEU A 28 -1.21 -9.50 2.52
N TYR A 29 -2.42 -9.13 2.09
CA TYR A 29 -3.60 -9.08 2.95
C TYR A 29 -3.96 -10.44 3.55
N GLN A 30 -3.96 -11.52 2.76
CA GLN A 30 -4.24 -12.87 3.26
C GLN A 30 -3.20 -13.34 4.29
N GLN A 31 -1.93 -12.96 4.11
CA GLN A 31 -0.87 -13.24 5.09
C GLN A 31 -1.09 -12.48 6.41
N ALA A 32 -1.39 -11.17 6.33
CA ALA A 32 -1.75 -10.38 7.51
C ALA A 32 -2.96 -10.97 8.23
N ARG A 33 -4.02 -11.30 7.48
CA ARG A 33 -5.27 -11.87 7.99
C ARG A 33 -5.05 -13.20 8.69
N SER A 34 -4.27 -14.09 8.08
CA SER A 34 -3.89 -15.36 8.70
C SER A 34 -3.12 -15.15 10.01
N GLY A 35 -2.23 -14.16 10.06
CA GLY A 35 -1.52 -13.78 11.27
C GLY A 35 -2.44 -13.25 12.38
N VAL A 36 -3.37 -12.36 12.04
CA VAL A 36 -4.36 -11.83 12.98
C VAL A 36 -5.28 -12.93 13.49
N HIS A 37 -5.73 -13.84 12.63
CA HIS A 37 -6.58 -14.96 13.06
C HIS A 37 -5.86 -15.89 14.05
N ARG A 38 -4.54 -16.10 13.91
CA ARG A 38 -3.75 -16.82 14.91
C ARG A 38 -3.74 -16.09 16.25
N LEU A 39 -3.57 -14.77 16.25
CA LEU A 39 -3.66 -13.97 17.48
C LEU A 39 -5.03 -14.05 18.14
N ASP A 40 -6.11 -14.00 17.35
CA ASP A 40 -7.46 -14.16 17.87
C ASP A 40 -7.62 -15.53 18.54
N ALA A 41 -7.17 -16.60 17.88
CA ALA A 41 -7.21 -17.95 18.45
C ALA A 41 -6.39 -18.08 19.76
N GLU A 42 -5.19 -17.49 19.82
CA GLU A 42 -4.36 -17.44 21.04
C GLU A 42 -5.05 -16.68 22.19
N MET A 43 -5.85 -15.67 21.86
CA MET A 43 -6.68 -14.91 22.82
C MET A 43 -8.06 -15.52 23.07
N HIS A 44 -8.35 -16.72 22.56
CA HIS A 44 -9.67 -17.36 22.63
C HIS A 44 -10.81 -16.50 22.06
N ARG A 45 -10.52 -15.71 21.01
CA ARG A 45 -11.49 -14.94 20.24
C ARG A 45 -11.73 -15.58 18.88
N THR A 46 -12.96 -15.51 18.41
CA THR A 46 -13.30 -15.85 17.03
C THR A 46 -12.96 -14.66 16.13
N PRO A 47 -12.25 -14.86 15.01
CA PRO A 47 -12.01 -13.79 14.06
C PRO A 47 -13.31 -13.16 13.55
N ASP A 48 -13.33 -11.83 13.44
CA ASP A 48 -14.49 -11.06 13.03
C ASP A 48 -14.10 -9.88 12.11
N GLN A 49 -15.03 -8.96 11.88
CA GLN A 49 -14.78 -7.77 11.05
C GLN A 49 -13.63 -6.90 11.57
N ARG A 50 -13.39 -6.87 12.89
CA ARG A 50 -12.27 -6.12 13.49
C ARG A 50 -10.94 -6.79 13.17
N SER A 51 -10.92 -8.12 13.14
CA SER A 51 -9.76 -8.90 12.66
C SER A 51 -9.42 -8.57 11.21
N ASP A 52 -10.45 -8.53 10.35
CA ASP A 52 -10.29 -8.19 8.93
C ASP A 52 -9.83 -6.73 8.73
N ASN A 53 -10.33 -5.80 9.55
CA ASN A 53 -9.91 -4.40 9.55
C ASN A 53 -8.44 -4.25 10.00
N LEU A 54 -8.04 -4.94 11.07
CA LEU A 54 -6.66 -4.94 11.56
C LEU A 54 -5.70 -5.49 10.50
N ALA A 55 -6.07 -6.59 9.84
CA ALA A 55 -5.29 -7.17 8.75
C ALA A 55 -5.12 -6.21 7.57
N ALA A 56 -6.18 -5.50 7.18
CA ALA A 56 -6.12 -4.52 6.10
C ALA A 56 -5.21 -3.33 6.47
N ALA A 57 -5.30 -2.81 7.70
CA ALA A 57 -4.42 -1.74 8.17
C ALA A 57 -2.94 -2.18 8.20
N LEU A 58 -2.65 -3.37 8.70
CA LEU A 58 -1.31 -3.96 8.66
C LEU A 58 -0.78 -4.11 7.25
N THR A 59 -1.63 -4.45 6.27
CA THR A 59 -1.23 -4.56 4.86
C THR A 59 -0.79 -3.22 4.28
N VAL A 60 -1.50 -2.14 4.61
CA VAL A 60 -1.14 -0.77 4.20
C VAL A 60 0.22 -0.38 4.77
N GLU A 61 0.42 -0.57 6.07
CA GLU A 61 1.69 -0.23 6.72
C GLU A 61 2.83 -1.13 6.27
N ALA A 62 2.57 -2.42 6.04
CA ALA A 62 3.55 -3.34 5.47
C ALA A 62 4.08 -2.82 4.12
N ARG A 63 3.19 -2.41 3.21
CA ARG A 63 3.60 -1.83 1.92
C ARG A 63 4.40 -0.54 2.09
N ARG A 64 3.97 0.37 2.97
CA ARG A 64 4.66 1.64 3.25
C ARG A 64 6.09 1.42 3.74
N ASN A 65 6.30 0.37 4.53
CA ASN A 65 7.60 0.01 5.10
C ASN A 65 8.39 -0.97 4.21
N GLY A 66 7.92 -1.25 2.99
CA GLY A 66 8.64 -2.08 2.02
C GLY A 66 8.60 -3.58 2.29
N LEU A 67 7.67 -4.06 3.12
CA LEU A 67 7.44 -5.51 3.28
C LEU A 67 6.86 -6.06 1.98
N THR A 68 7.41 -7.19 1.55
CA THR A 68 6.93 -7.94 0.37
C THR A 68 6.17 -9.20 0.76
N ARG A 69 6.33 -9.64 2.01
CA ARG A 69 5.58 -10.72 2.64
C ARG A 69 5.45 -10.45 4.14
N ILE A 70 4.43 -11.05 4.76
CA ILE A 70 4.24 -11.03 6.21
C ILE A 70 4.34 -12.48 6.71
N ASP A 71 5.38 -12.77 7.47
CA ASP A 71 5.59 -14.11 8.04
C ASP A 71 4.98 -14.23 9.45
N GLN A 72 5.04 -13.14 10.21
CA GLN A 72 4.52 -13.08 11.58
C GLN A 72 3.74 -11.79 11.83
N VAL A 73 2.63 -11.95 12.57
CA VAL A 73 1.91 -10.84 13.18
C VAL A 73 1.99 -11.02 14.69
N ALA A 74 2.28 -9.96 15.43
CA ALA A 74 2.40 -9.98 16.89
C ALA A 74 1.78 -8.73 17.50
N LEU A 75 1.39 -8.82 18.78
CA LEU A 75 0.94 -7.67 19.56
C LEU A 75 2.08 -7.15 20.46
N SER A 76 2.08 -5.85 20.76
CA SER A 76 2.86 -5.33 21.89
C SER A 76 2.32 -5.88 23.21
N GLY A 77 3.09 -5.76 24.30
CA GLY A 77 2.77 -6.40 25.59
C GLY A 77 1.29 -6.30 26.02
N ILE A 78 0.72 -5.10 26.05
CA ILE A 78 -0.70 -4.88 26.40
C ILE A 78 -1.63 -4.71 25.18
N GLY A 79 -1.16 -4.99 23.97
CA GLY A 79 -1.96 -4.98 22.75
C GLY A 79 -2.19 -3.62 22.10
N GLU A 80 -1.54 -2.55 22.57
CA GLU A 80 -1.66 -1.20 21.99
C GLU A 80 -1.26 -1.15 20.51
N ARG A 81 -0.23 -1.92 20.13
CA ARG A 81 0.25 -1.99 18.76
C ARG A 81 0.21 -3.42 18.23
N ALA A 82 -0.10 -3.55 16.96
CA ALA A 82 0.10 -4.78 16.20
C ALA A 82 1.25 -4.58 15.22
N PHE A 83 2.08 -5.61 15.07
CA PHE A 83 3.25 -5.62 14.21
C PHE A 83 3.08 -6.63 13.09
N ALA A 84 3.52 -6.27 11.88
CA ALA A 84 3.73 -7.18 10.77
C ALA A 84 5.24 -7.31 10.50
N MET A 85 5.74 -8.53 10.42
CA MET A 85 7.17 -8.82 10.33
C MET A 85 7.47 -9.77 9.17
N GLN A 86 8.55 -9.47 8.48
CA GLN A 86 9.19 -10.37 7.53
C GLN A 86 10.42 -11.00 8.21
N HIS A 87 10.65 -12.30 8.01
CA HIS A 87 11.85 -13.00 8.49
C HIS A 87 13.05 -12.73 7.58
N GLY A 88 14.22 -12.64 8.18
CA GLY A 88 15.49 -12.43 7.50
C GLY A 88 16.38 -11.44 8.26
N ALA A 89 17.69 -11.46 7.98
CA ALA A 89 18.59 -10.46 8.52
C ALA A 89 18.22 -9.08 7.97
N HIS A 90 18.10 -8.08 8.84
CA HIS A 90 17.69 -6.71 8.48
C HIS A 90 16.34 -6.62 7.76
N ALA A 91 15.45 -7.60 7.97
CA ALA A 91 14.14 -7.59 7.37
C ALA A 91 13.27 -6.45 7.95
N PRO A 92 12.45 -5.78 7.12
CA PRO A 92 11.63 -4.68 7.58
C PRO A 92 10.48 -5.18 8.45
N MET A 93 9.96 -4.28 9.30
CA MET A 93 8.75 -4.49 10.08
C MET A 93 7.85 -3.26 9.96
N ALA A 94 6.56 -3.47 10.14
CA ALA A 94 5.55 -2.42 10.15
C ALA A 94 4.68 -2.55 11.41
N HIS A 95 4.04 -1.47 11.83
CA HIS A 95 3.11 -1.51 12.95
C HIS A 95 1.94 -0.56 12.77
N VAL A 96 0.83 -0.87 13.46
CA VAL A 96 -0.36 -0.03 13.55
C VAL A 96 -0.77 0.13 15.01
N GLN A 97 -1.46 1.21 15.34
CA GLN A 97 -2.21 1.30 16.59
C GLN A 97 -3.43 0.39 16.49
N THR A 98 -3.53 -0.58 17.39
CA THR A 98 -4.59 -1.61 17.32
C THR A 98 -5.98 -0.98 17.42
N ALA A 99 -6.16 0.01 18.29
CA ALA A 99 -7.44 0.69 18.50
C ALA A 99 -7.96 1.40 17.24
N ASP A 100 -7.08 2.08 16.51
CA ASP A 100 -7.43 2.76 15.26
C ASP A 100 -7.64 1.76 14.13
N ALA A 101 -6.76 0.75 14.05
CA ALA A 101 -6.78 -0.24 12.99
C ALA A 101 -8.07 -1.06 12.98
N VAL A 102 -8.56 -1.50 14.14
CA VAL A 102 -9.81 -2.28 14.23
C VAL A 102 -11.06 -1.47 13.85
N GLN A 103 -10.99 -0.14 13.93
CA GLN A 103 -12.05 0.78 13.53
C GLN A 103 -11.93 1.25 12.06
N THR A 104 -10.77 1.06 11.44
CA THR A 104 -10.52 1.44 10.06
C THR A 104 -11.04 0.35 9.13
N SER A 105 -12.15 0.62 8.45
CA SER A 105 -12.76 -0.35 7.53
C SER A 105 -11.79 -0.77 6.42
N ILE A 106 -11.95 -1.98 5.89
CA ILE A 106 -11.19 -2.46 4.73
C ILE A 106 -11.31 -1.50 3.54
N ALA A 107 -12.47 -0.87 3.34
CA ALA A 107 -12.66 0.12 2.29
C ALA A 107 -11.75 1.35 2.48
N ASN A 108 -11.66 1.87 3.70
CA ASN A 108 -10.79 3.00 4.02
C ASN A 108 -9.30 2.62 3.91
N SER A 109 -8.92 1.44 4.39
CA SER A 109 -7.57 0.90 4.22
C SER A 109 -7.21 0.70 2.75
N SER A 110 -8.15 0.26 1.91
CA SER A 110 -7.96 0.11 0.46
C SER A 110 -7.73 1.47 -0.22
N ALA A 111 -8.45 2.51 0.20
CA ALA A 111 -8.22 3.88 -0.29
C ALA A 111 -6.84 4.40 0.15
N ALA A 112 -6.43 4.17 1.40
CA ALA A 112 -5.12 4.55 1.91
C ALA A 112 -3.98 3.82 1.19
N TRP A 113 -4.18 2.54 0.86
CA TRP A 113 -3.25 1.75 0.05
C TRP A 113 -3.04 2.38 -1.33
N ALA A 114 -4.13 2.78 -2.00
CA ALA A 114 -4.05 3.36 -3.34
C ALA A 114 -3.19 4.63 -3.36
N GLN A 115 -3.30 5.47 -2.33
CA GLN A 115 -2.48 6.68 -2.15
C GLN A 115 -1.00 6.33 -1.94
N ALA A 116 -0.69 5.36 -1.07
CA ALA A 116 0.70 4.92 -0.84
C ALA A 116 1.33 4.36 -2.13
N ALA A 117 0.57 3.59 -2.90
CA ALA A 117 1.01 3.05 -4.18
C ALA A 117 1.25 4.15 -5.25
N GLN A 118 0.49 5.25 -5.24
CA GLN A 118 0.70 6.37 -6.16
C GLN A 118 1.98 7.15 -5.83
N GLN A 119 2.27 7.41 -4.56
CA GLN A 119 3.49 8.11 -4.13
C GLN A 119 4.76 7.34 -4.52
N ALA A 120 4.75 6.01 -4.41
CA ALA A 120 5.88 5.17 -4.81
C ALA A 120 6.20 5.23 -6.32
N VAL A 121 5.20 5.51 -7.17
CA VAL A 121 5.38 5.67 -8.63
C VAL A 121 5.88 7.07 -8.97
N ALA A 122 5.38 8.11 -8.30
CA ALA A 122 5.78 9.50 -8.55
C ALA A 122 7.26 9.76 -8.23
N VAL A 123 7.81 9.13 -7.19
CA VAL A 123 9.23 9.26 -6.80
C VAL A 123 10.18 8.54 -7.79
N LYS A 124 9.67 7.62 -8.61
CA LYS A 124 10.47 6.85 -9.58
C LYS A 124 10.36 7.37 -11.02
N ALA A 125 9.67 8.47 -11.28
CA ALA A 125 9.68 9.11 -12.59
C ALA A 125 11.10 9.66 -12.87
N PRO A 126 11.77 9.29 -13.98
CA PRO A 126 13.06 9.86 -14.32
C PRO A 126 12.91 11.37 -14.49
N LEU A 127 13.82 12.13 -13.89
CA LEU A 127 14.12 13.50 -14.30
C LEU A 127 14.46 13.44 -15.80
N GLN A 128 13.50 13.77 -16.66
CA GLN A 128 13.80 14.06 -18.06
C GLN A 128 14.73 15.27 -18.06
N GLU A 129 15.97 14.99 -18.40
CA GLU A 129 17.08 15.91 -18.64
C GLU A 129 16.60 17.10 -19.46
N VAL A 130 16.40 18.24 -18.79
CA VAL A 130 16.23 19.53 -19.44
C VAL A 130 17.60 19.89 -20.03
N GLN A 131 17.80 19.58 -21.31
CA GLN A 131 18.97 20.04 -22.06
C GLN A 131 19.01 21.58 -22.03
N PRO A 132 20.09 22.20 -21.52
CA PRO A 132 20.27 23.64 -21.65
C PRO A 132 20.63 23.99 -23.11
N PRO A 133 20.04 25.04 -23.72
CA PRO A 133 20.55 25.54 -24.99
C PRO A 133 21.94 26.14 -24.76
N GLN A 134 22.98 25.41 -25.16
CA GLN A 134 24.33 25.94 -25.27
C GLN A 134 24.38 26.97 -26.40
N GLN A 135 24.45 28.23 -25.98
CA GLN A 135 25.24 29.32 -26.58
C GLN A 135 25.83 29.02 -27.96
N ALA A 136 25.17 29.49 -29.02
CA ALA A 136 25.82 29.93 -30.24
C ALA A 136 25.86 31.46 -30.26
N GLU A 137 26.39 32.03 -29.18
CA GLU A 137 26.86 33.43 -29.12
C GLU A 137 28.38 33.43 -29.22
N GLN A 138 28.93 32.84 -30.28
CA GLN A 138 30.35 32.99 -30.67
C GLN A 138 30.49 32.89 -32.19
N ALA A 139 29.95 33.88 -32.89
CA ALA A 139 30.42 34.28 -34.22
C ALA A 139 30.23 35.79 -34.40
N MET A 140 30.74 36.59 -33.44
CA MET A 140 31.19 37.94 -33.77
C MET A 140 32.52 37.78 -34.52
N GLY A 141 32.52 37.97 -35.83
CA GLY A 141 33.76 37.84 -36.60
C GLY A 141 33.62 37.83 -38.12
N ARG A 142 33.01 38.87 -38.71
CA ARG A 142 33.52 39.66 -39.86
C ARG A 142 32.39 40.37 -40.61
#